data_AF-A0A1H2STH6-F1
#
_entry.id   AF-A0A1H2STH6-F1
#
_cell.length_a   1.000
_cell.length_b   1.000
_cell.length_c   1.000
_cell.angle_alpha   90.00
_cell.angle_beta   90.00
_cell.angle_gamma   90.00
#
_symmetry.space_group_name_H-M   'P 1'
#
loop_
_entity.id
_entity.type
_entity.pdbx_description
1 polymer ?
#
loop_
_entity_poly.entity_id
_entity_poly.type
_entity_poly.pdbx_seq_one_letter_code
_entity_poly.pdbx_strand_id
1 'polypeptide(L)'
;MARSAPTFTCAECGAVHGKWAGRCDACGAWNSITEDAGLGPALPKPTGPGKNRIRRVPLVALAGSEPAPARMSAGVGELDRVLGGGLATASAVLVGGDPGIGKSTLLLQATAAFARQGAKAIYVSGEEATGQIRMRAARLGLQDSPVQLAAETGLREILATLEEEKPDVVVVDSIQTMWLDSVDSAPGSVSQVRAAAHALTAFAKTRGAAVILVGHVTKEGQIAGPRVVEHMVDTVLYFEGERGHPFRILRAVKNRFGPSDEIGVFEMTARGLAQVSNPSALFLSERGRASPGTVVFAGVEGTRPLLVEIQALVGSAAPGSPRRAVVGWDSGRLAMILAVLEARCGVALGGRDVYLNVAGGLRVSEPAADLAVAAALLSAAQDRALEPDTVVFGEISLSGAVRPAPQTDTRLREAAKLGFNVALAPSQVKPGANSGMTVHRIEDLSGLVARLLDAEA
;
A
#
# COMPACT_ATOMS: atom_id res chain seq x y z
N MET A 1 45.91 25.70 5.45
CA MET A 1 44.51 25.30 5.27
C MET A 1 44.42 24.45 4.01
N ALA A 2 44.09 23.16 4.14
CA ALA A 2 43.92 22.29 2.99
C ALA A 2 42.59 22.63 2.31
N ARG A 3 42.59 22.95 1.01
CA ARG A 3 41.37 22.99 0.20
C ARG A 3 40.78 21.59 0.20
N SER A 4 39.53 21.45 0.62
CA SER A 4 38.77 20.20 0.46
C SER A 4 38.74 19.84 -1.02
N ALA A 5 39.06 18.58 -1.34
CA ALA A 5 38.98 18.08 -2.70
C ALA A 5 37.54 18.21 -3.23
N PRO A 6 37.33 18.62 -4.49
CA PRO A 6 36.00 18.71 -5.07
C PRO A 6 35.32 17.34 -5.03
N THR A 7 34.05 17.32 -4.61
CA THR A 7 33.23 16.11 -4.55
C THR A 7 32.28 16.13 -5.74
N PHE A 8 32.03 15.00 -6.39
CA PHE A 8 31.17 14.94 -7.57
C PHE A 8 29.95 14.06 -7.28
N THR A 9 28.76 14.47 -7.69
CA THR A 9 27.51 13.75 -7.42
C THR A 9 26.75 13.50 -8.73
N CYS A 10 26.24 12.28 -8.93
CA CYS A 10 25.40 11.93 -10.07
C CYS A 10 23.99 12.53 -9.91
N ALA A 11 23.57 13.38 -10.83
CA ALA A 11 22.23 13.99 -10.85
C ALA A 11 21.09 12.96 -11.02
N GLU A 12 21.39 11.79 -11.58
CA GLU A 12 20.39 10.75 -11.87
C GLU A 12 20.15 9.81 -10.67
N CYS A 13 21.22 9.38 -9.99
CA CYS A 13 21.13 8.38 -8.90
C CYS A 13 21.66 8.85 -7.55
N GLY A 14 22.29 10.02 -7.47
CA GLY A 14 22.87 10.56 -6.24
C GLY A 14 24.18 9.91 -5.80
N ALA A 15 24.80 9.04 -6.60
CA ALA A 15 26.09 8.43 -6.28
C ALA A 15 27.20 9.49 -6.20
N VAL A 16 28.06 9.36 -5.19
CA VAL A 16 29.18 10.28 -4.93
C VAL A 16 30.47 9.71 -5.51
N HIS A 17 31.22 10.54 -6.22
CA HIS A 17 32.44 10.22 -6.93
C HIS A 17 33.57 11.18 -6.51
N GLY A 18 34.79 10.66 -6.39
CA GLY A 18 35.97 11.45 -6.00
C GLY A 18 36.60 12.26 -7.15
N LYS A 19 36.18 12.02 -8.39
CA LYS A 19 36.62 12.73 -9.59
C LYS A 19 35.48 12.77 -10.60
N TRP A 20 35.50 13.77 -11.48
CA TRP A 20 34.58 13.82 -12.60
C TRP A 20 34.80 12.64 -13.55
N ALA A 21 33.71 12.06 -14.05
CA ALA A 21 33.73 11.07 -15.11
C ALA A 21 32.53 11.28 -16.04
N GLY A 22 32.71 10.96 -17.33
CA GLY A 22 31.63 11.09 -18.32
C GLY A 22 30.48 10.09 -18.13
N ARG A 23 30.67 9.05 -17.31
CA ARG A 23 29.66 8.02 -17.03
C ARG A 23 29.64 7.68 -15.54
N CYS A 24 28.45 7.59 -14.95
CA CYS A 24 28.28 7.16 -13.57
C CYS A 24 28.49 5.64 -13.44
N ASP A 25 29.40 5.23 -12.57
CA ASP A 25 29.70 3.82 -12.32
C ASP A 25 28.58 3.07 -11.57
N ALA A 26 27.66 3.80 -10.93
CA ALA A 26 26.56 3.21 -10.16
C ALA A 26 25.31 2.95 -11.03
N CYS A 27 24.87 3.93 -11.81
CA CYS A 27 23.65 3.82 -12.64
C CYS A 27 23.93 3.73 -14.15
N GLY A 28 25.18 3.91 -14.59
CA GLY A 28 25.56 3.84 -15.99
C GLY A 28 25.21 5.07 -16.83
N ALA A 29 24.59 6.11 -16.24
CA ALA A 29 24.15 7.32 -16.94
C ALA A 29 25.33 8.20 -17.39
N TRP A 30 25.27 8.71 -18.62
CA TRP A 30 26.29 9.59 -19.21
C TRP A 30 26.04 11.06 -18.88
N ASN A 31 27.12 11.84 -18.74
CA ASN A 31 27.12 13.28 -18.44
C ASN A 31 26.25 13.69 -17.24
N SER A 32 25.99 12.75 -16.33
CA SER A 32 25.13 12.95 -15.16
C SER A 32 25.92 13.37 -13.92
N ILE A 33 27.25 13.28 -13.94
CA ILE A 33 28.11 13.63 -12.81
C ILE A 33 28.38 15.13 -12.82
N THR A 34 27.87 15.84 -11.81
CA THR A 34 28.10 17.27 -11.61
C THR A 34 29.04 17.50 -10.43
N GLU A 35 29.88 18.54 -10.49
CA GLU A 35 30.71 18.95 -9.36
C GLU A 35 29.79 19.49 -8.26
N ASP A 36 29.81 18.83 -7.11
CA ASP A 36 29.13 19.26 -5.91
C ASP A 36 30.07 20.24 -5.20
N ALA A 37 29.65 21.50 -5.06
CA ALA A 37 30.38 22.48 -4.27
C ALA A 37 30.30 22.06 -2.80
N GLY A 38 31.19 21.14 -2.41
CA GLY A 38 31.03 20.25 -1.28
C GLY A 38 30.34 20.86 -0.07
N LEU A 39 29.17 20.33 0.27
CA LEU A 39 28.59 20.42 1.61
C LEU A 39 29.31 19.43 2.54
N GLY A 40 30.63 19.59 2.70
CA GLY A 40 31.29 19.10 3.92
C GLY A 40 30.67 19.79 5.14
N PRO A 41 30.80 19.24 6.37
CA PRO A 41 30.17 19.81 7.57
C PRO A 41 30.88 21.08 8.02
N ALA A 42 30.87 22.11 7.19
CA ALA A 42 31.07 23.47 7.63
C ALA A 42 29.72 23.93 8.20
N LEU A 43 29.57 23.80 9.51
CA LEU A 43 28.64 24.66 10.25
C LEU A 43 28.82 26.10 9.72
N PRO A 44 27.74 26.82 9.38
CA PRO A 44 27.86 28.16 8.82
C PRO A 44 28.78 29.01 9.68
N LYS A 45 29.95 29.40 9.15
CA LYS A 45 30.81 30.36 9.83
C LYS A 45 30.11 31.70 9.74
N PRO A 46 29.77 32.35 10.87
CA PRO A 46 29.09 33.63 10.84
C PRO A 46 30.01 34.68 10.22
N THR A 47 29.69 35.13 9.01
CA THR A 47 30.39 36.22 8.32
C THR A 47 29.62 37.52 8.49
N GLY A 48 29.93 38.26 9.55
CA GLY A 48 29.44 39.62 9.75
C GLY A 48 29.48 40.09 11.20
N PRO A 49 29.81 41.37 11.46
CA PRO A 49 29.71 41.94 12.80
C PRO A 49 28.22 42.10 13.16
N GLY A 50 27.74 41.37 14.19
CA GLY A 50 26.45 41.66 14.83
C GLY A 50 25.35 40.59 14.81
N LYS A 51 25.55 39.38 14.26
CA LYS A 51 24.55 38.29 14.36
C LYS A 51 25.20 36.98 14.81
N ASN A 52 25.49 36.89 16.10
CA ASN A 52 26.17 35.73 16.66
C ASN A 52 25.44 35.13 17.88
N ARG A 53 24.20 34.67 17.67
CA ARG A 53 23.67 33.55 18.44
C ARG A 53 23.06 32.57 17.45
N ILE A 54 23.85 31.56 17.07
CA ILE A 54 23.25 30.30 16.62
C ILE A 54 22.28 29.90 17.73
N ARG A 55 20.98 29.91 17.42
CA ARG A 55 19.94 29.57 18.39
C ARG A 55 20.17 28.11 18.78
N ARG A 56 20.60 27.88 20.03
CA ARG A 56 20.64 26.52 20.57
C ARG A 56 19.22 25.98 20.54
N VAL A 57 19.03 24.83 19.90
CA VAL A 57 17.76 24.14 19.88
C VAL A 57 17.58 23.50 21.26
N PRO A 58 16.50 23.81 22.00
CA PRO A 58 16.23 23.14 23.26
C PRO A 58 16.04 21.65 23.00
N LEU A 59 16.78 20.81 23.74
CA LEU A 59 16.54 19.37 23.75
C LEU A 59 15.46 19.08 24.78
N VAL A 60 14.42 18.35 24.37
CA VAL A 60 13.36 17.87 25.25
C VAL A 60 13.55 16.38 25.49
N ALA A 61 13.16 15.91 26.68
CA ALA A 61 13.23 14.49 27.00
C ALA A 61 12.19 13.72 26.19
N LEU A 62 12.49 12.46 25.86
CA LEU A 62 11.50 11.54 25.26
C LEU A 62 10.30 11.32 26.19
N ALA A 63 10.52 11.34 27.51
CA ALA A 63 9.46 11.41 28.50
C ALA A 63 8.87 12.82 28.50
N GLY A 64 7.81 13.02 27.72
CA GLY A 64 7.04 14.26 27.65
C GLY A 64 5.54 13.98 27.76
N SER A 65 4.79 14.96 28.26
CA SER A 65 3.32 14.91 28.35
C SER A 65 2.65 15.69 27.21
N GLU A 66 3.39 15.95 26.12
CA GLU A 66 2.80 16.63 24.97
C GLU A 66 1.70 15.73 24.36
N PRO A 67 0.51 16.30 24.10
CA PRO A 67 -0.57 15.52 23.51
C PRO A 67 -0.18 15.02 22.13
N ALA A 68 -0.63 13.81 21.80
CA ALA A 68 -0.45 13.26 20.47
C ALA A 68 -1.00 14.22 19.40
N PRO A 69 -0.46 14.19 18.16
CA PRO A 69 -0.94 15.04 17.08
C PRO A 69 -2.46 14.92 16.93
N ALA A 70 -3.14 16.06 16.84
CA ALA A 70 -4.57 16.09 16.59
C ALA A 70 -4.88 15.41 15.24
N ARG A 71 -6.09 14.83 15.13
CA ARG A 71 -6.55 14.16 13.92
C ARG A 71 -7.90 14.71 13.49
N MET A 72 -8.04 14.89 12.20
CA MET A 72 -9.32 15.18 11.56
C MET A 72 -9.88 13.87 11.00
N SER A 73 -11.10 13.50 11.40
CA SER A 73 -11.82 12.38 10.78
C SER A 73 -12.57 12.89 9.54
N ALA A 74 -12.54 12.10 8.47
CA ALA A 74 -13.37 12.35 7.30
C ALA A 74 -14.82 11.86 7.51
N GLY A 75 -15.07 11.02 8.53
CA GLY A 75 -16.33 10.29 8.67
C GLY A 75 -16.48 9.15 7.65
N VAL A 76 -15.41 8.80 6.94
CA VAL A 76 -15.34 7.70 5.98
C VAL A 76 -14.48 6.60 6.61
N GLY A 77 -15.13 5.56 7.14
CA GLY A 77 -14.47 4.56 7.99
C GLY A 77 -13.27 3.88 7.35
N GLU A 78 -13.34 3.53 6.06
CA GLU A 78 -12.21 2.92 5.33
C GLU A 78 -11.04 3.90 5.14
N LEU A 79 -11.31 5.20 4.88
CA LEU A 79 -10.28 6.22 4.74
C LEU A 79 -9.62 6.54 6.08
N ASP A 80 -10.44 6.75 7.12
CA ASP A 80 -9.95 7.05 8.47
C ASP A 80 -9.10 5.89 9.00
N ARG A 81 -9.51 4.64 8.76
CA ARG A 81 -8.72 3.45 9.11
C ARG A 81 -7.32 3.49 8.51
N VAL A 82 -7.21 3.69 7.19
CA VAL A 82 -5.92 3.72 6.48
C VAL A 82 -5.03 4.85 6.99
N LEU A 83 -5.61 5.98 7.39
CA LEU A 83 -4.90 7.11 7.99
C LEU A 83 -4.54 6.91 9.47
N GLY A 84 -4.92 5.79 10.09
CA GLY A 84 -4.67 5.50 11.50
C GLY A 84 -5.66 6.18 12.45
N GLY A 85 -6.94 6.22 12.08
CA GLY A 85 -8.05 6.84 12.82
C GLY A 85 -8.42 8.25 12.36
N GLY A 86 -7.81 8.75 11.28
CA GLY A 86 -8.03 10.09 10.74
C GLY A 86 -6.74 10.79 10.31
N LEU A 87 -6.87 11.87 9.54
CA LEU A 87 -5.77 12.65 9.00
C LEU A 87 -5.06 13.45 10.11
N ALA A 88 -3.80 13.13 10.39
CA ALA A 88 -3.00 13.86 11.36
C ALA A 88 -2.77 15.31 10.91
N THR A 89 -2.92 16.28 11.82
CA THR A 89 -2.53 17.68 11.58
C THR A 89 -1.02 17.81 11.43
N ALA A 90 -0.55 18.90 10.82
CA ALA A 90 0.87 19.15 10.59
C ALA A 90 1.57 17.96 9.90
N SER A 91 0.96 17.42 8.84
CA SER A 91 1.44 16.21 8.17
C SER A 91 1.46 16.32 6.65
N ALA A 92 2.34 15.55 6.02
CA ALA A 92 2.36 15.35 4.57
C ALA A 92 2.01 13.90 4.23
N VAL A 93 1.01 13.72 3.36
CA VAL A 93 0.52 12.42 2.87
C VAL A 93 0.71 12.35 1.37
N LEU A 94 1.34 11.29 0.86
CA LEU A 94 1.42 11.01 -0.58
C LEU A 94 0.38 9.95 -0.95
N VAL A 95 -0.44 10.20 -1.96
CA VAL A 95 -1.35 9.23 -2.56
C VAL A 95 -0.86 8.87 -3.96
N GLY A 96 -0.23 7.70 -4.04
CA GLY A 96 0.26 7.08 -5.26
C GLY A 96 -0.78 6.19 -5.94
N GLY A 97 -0.62 5.93 -7.23
CA GLY A 97 -1.40 4.92 -7.95
C GLY A 97 -1.45 5.18 -9.45
N ASP A 98 -1.94 4.20 -10.20
CA ASP A 98 -1.99 4.23 -11.66
C ASP A 98 -2.87 5.38 -12.19
N PRO A 99 -2.57 5.96 -13.36
CA PRO A 99 -3.48 6.88 -14.03
C PRO A 99 -4.86 6.24 -14.25
N GLY A 100 -5.92 6.99 -13.94
CA GLY A 100 -7.30 6.51 -14.10
C GLY A 100 -7.81 5.58 -13.01
N ILE A 101 -7.03 5.24 -11.98
CA ILE A 101 -7.51 4.34 -10.90
C ILE A 101 -8.64 4.95 -10.06
N GLY A 102 -8.73 6.29 -10.04
CA GLY A 102 -9.71 7.06 -9.28
C GLY A 102 -9.13 7.95 -8.17
N LYS A 103 -7.81 8.25 -8.16
CA LYS A 103 -7.15 9.08 -7.12
C LYS A 103 -7.82 10.43 -6.91
N SER A 104 -8.00 11.21 -7.97
CA SER A 104 -8.65 12.53 -7.89
C SER A 104 -10.11 12.41 -7.44
N THR A 105 -10.79 11.29 -7.74
CA THR A 105 -12.16 11.05 -7.25
C THR A 105 -12.17 10.76 -5.76
N LEU A 106 -11.27 9.90 -5.28
CA LEU A 106 -11.07 9.61 -3.86
C LEU A 106 -10.77 10.88 -3.09
N LEU A 107 -9.84 11.69 -3.60
CA LEU A 107 -9.39 12.89 -2.93
C LEU A 107 -10.42 14.00 -2.95
N LEU A 108 -11.12 14.22 -4.06
CA LEU A 108 -12.22 15.18 -4.08
C LEU A 108 -13.33 14.81 -3.08
N GLN A 109 -13.68 13.51 -2.99
CA GLN A 109 -14.60 13.01 -1.96
C GLN A 109 -14.04 13.19 -0.54
N ALA A 110 -12.76 12.90 -0.32
CA ALA A 110 -12.11 13.07 0.98
C ALA A 110 -12.06 14.53 1.42
N THR A 111 -11.64 15.45 0.54
CA THR A 111 -11.61 16.90 0.80
C THR A 111 -12.99 17.42 1.14
N ALA A 112 -14.01 17.03 0.38
CA ALA A 112 -15.40 17.39 0.67
C ALA A 112 -15.88 16.81 2.02
N ALA A 113 -15.47 15.59 2.37
CA ALA A 113 -15.81 14.96 3.63
C ALA A 113 -15.19 15.70 4.83
N PHE A 114 -13.89 16.03 4.76
CA PHE A 114 -13.23 16.87 5.78
C PHE A 114 -13.90 18.25 5.89
N ALA A 115 -14.23 18.88 4.76
CA ALA A 115 -14.89 20.18 4.74
C ALA A 115 -16.26 20.15 5.42
N ARG A 116 -17.05 19.10 5.18
CA ARG A 116 -18.36 18.89 5.83
C ARG A 116 -18.26 18.63 7.34
N GLN A 117 -17.11 18.15 7.81
CA GLN A 117 -16.79 18.01 9.24
C GLN A 117 -16.24 19.30 9.88
N GLY A 118 -16.19 20.40 9.11
CA GLY A 118 -15.80 21.73 9.59
C GLY A 118 -14.36 22.14 9.30
N ALA A 119 -13.56 21.31 8.62
CA ALA A 119 -12.20 21.68 8.24
C ALA A 119 -12.18 22.71 7.10
N LYS A 120 -11.32 23.72 7.16
CA LYS A 120 -11.06 24.62 6.03
C LYS A 120 -10.24 23.87 4.98
N ALA A 121 -10.91 23.46 3.91
CA ALA A 121 -10.34 22.57 2.90
C ALA A 121 -10.08 23.29 1.56
N ILE A 122 -8.87 23.14 1.03
CA ILE A 122 -8.45 23.68 -0.27
C ILE A 122 -8.03 22.54 -1.19
N TYR A 123 -8.53 22.54 -2.43
CA TYR A 123 -8.11 21.64 -3.49
C TYR A 123 -7.43 22.42 -4.60
N VAL A 124 -6.14 22.18 -4.77
CA VAL A 124 -5.32 22.78 -5.82
C VAL A 124 -5.09 21.73 -6.90
N SER A 125 -5.46 22.05 -8.14
CA SER A 125 -5.13 21.20 -9.28
C SER A 125 -4.19 21.92 -10.23
N GLY A 126 -3.16 21.21 -10.70
CA GLY A 126 -2.36 21.63 -11.86
C GLY A 126 -2.71 20.89 -13.15
N GLU A 127 -3.61 19.90 -13.09
CA GLU A 127 -4.03 19.08 -14.24
C GLU A 127 -5.39 19.49 -14.82
N GLU A 128 -6.35 19.86 -13.97
CA GLU A 128 -7.74 20.13 -14.37
C GLU A 128 -8.12 21.59 -14.09
N ALA A 129 -8.89 22.18 -15.01
CA ALA A 129 -9.47 23.50 -14.77
C ALA A 129 -10.59 23.43 -13.72
N THR A 130 -10.81 24.52 -12.98
CA THR A 130 -11.83 24.59 -11.91
C THR A 130 -13.24 24.20 -12.38
N GLY A 131 -13.60 24.52 -13.63
CA GLY A 131 -14.88 24.11 -14.23
C GLY A 131 -15.04 22.59 -14.38
N GLN A 132 -13.96 21.87 -14.73
CA GLN A 132 -13.97 20.41 -14.85
C GLN A 132 -14.11 19.75 -13.48
N ILE A 133 -13.39 20.27 -12.48
CA ILE A 133 -13.50 19.81 -11.09
C ILE A 133 -14.93 20.01 -10.57
N ARG A 134 -15.54 21.18 -10.82
CA ARG A 134 -16.94 21.46 -10.43
C ARG A 134 -17.93 20.50 -11.09
N MET A 135 -17.75 20.18 -12.37
CA MET A 135 -18.59 19.20 -13.07
C MET A 135 -18.50 17.82 -12.40
N ARG A 136 -17.29 17.39 -12.02
CA ARG A 136 -17.09 16.13 -11.29
C ARG A 136 -17.71 16.19 -9.90
N ALA A 137 -17.53 17.28 -9.17
CA ALA A 137 -18.13 17.49 -7.86
C ALA A 137 -19.66 17.38 -7.92
N ALA A 138 -20.30 18.00 -8.91
CA ALA A 138 -21.75 17.89 -9.13
C ALA A 138 -22.20 16.45 -9.38
N ARG A 139 -21.48 15.70 -10.24
CA ARG A 139 -21.77 14.28 -10.49
C ARG A 139 -21.65 13.42 -9.23
N LEU A 140 -20.70 13.75 -8.36
CA LEU A 140 -20.45 13.06 -7.09
C LEU A 140 -21.38 13.51 -5.95
N GLY A 141 -22.26 14.50 -6.18
CA GLY A 141 -23.12 15.08 -5.13
C GLY A 141 -22.33 15.89 -4.08
N LEU A 142 -21.25 16.55 -4.50
CA LEU A 142 -20.33 17.29 -3.65
C LEU A 142 -20.42 18.81 -3.82
N GLN A 143 -21.29 19.32 -4.69
CA GLN A 143 -21.34 20.74 -5.08
C GLN A 143 -21.58 21.71 -3.92
N ASP A 144 -22.30 21.26 -2.88
CA ASP A 144 -22.64 22.08 -1.71
C ASP A 144 -21.58 21.98 -0.59
N SER A 145 -20.47 21.27 -0.82
CA SER A 145 -19.42 21.12 0.19
C SER A 145 -18.52 22.36 0.20
N PRO A 146 -18.14 22.88 1.38
CA PRO A 146 -17.37 24.13 1.50
C PRO A 146 -15.88 23.92 1.18
N VAL A 147 -15.58 23.53 -0.05
CA VAL A 147 -14.22 23.32 -0.57
C VAL A 147 -13.82 24.50 -1.46
N GLN A 148 -12.69 25.13 -1.17
CA GLN A 148 -12.12 26.15 -2.04
C GLN A 148 -11.27 25.49 -3.13
N LEU A 149 -11.39 25.94 -4.38
CA LEU A 149 -10.71 25.36 -5.53
C LEU A 149 -9.72 26.35 -6.13
N ALA A 150 -8.52 25.89 -6.46
CA ALA A 150 -7.55 26.63 -7.27
C ALA A 150 -7.06 25.75 -8.43
N ALA A 151 -6.87 26.37 -9.60
CA ALA A 151 -6.22 25.74 -10.75
C ALA A 151 -4.92 26.50 -11.01
N GLU A 152 -3.81 26.00 -10.48
CA GLU A 152 -2.52 26.70 -10.46
C GLU A 152 -1.38 25.68 -10.45
N THR A 153 -0.25 26.04 -11.07
CA THR A 153 0.97 25.21 -11.13
C THR A 153 2.16 25.88 -10.46
N GLY A 154 2.14 27.21 -10.32
CA GLY A 154 3.17 27.99 -9.62
C GLY A 154 3.15 27.73 -8.11
N LEU A 155 4.15 27.02 -7.60
CA LEU A 155 4.16 26.64 -6.19
C LEU A 155 4.35 27.84 -5.25
N ARG A 156 5.00 28.91 -5.72
CA ARG A 156 5.19 30.12 -4.93
C ARG A 156 3.85 30.81 -4.66
N GLU A 157 3.03 30.94 -5.70
CA GLU A 157 1.69 31.53 -5.67
C GLU A 157 0.74 30.68 -4.82
N ILE A 158 0.82 29.36 -4.97
CA ILE A 158 0.08 28.41 -4.14
C ILE A 158 0.45 28.63 -2.67
N LEU A 159 1.74 28.56 -2.31
CA LEU A 159 2.19 28.71 -0.92
C LEU A 159 1.77 30.07 -0.34
N ALA A 160 1.93 31.17 -1.07
CA ALA A 160 1.48 32.49 -0.63
C ALA A 160 -0.02 32.52 -0.31
N THR A 161 -0.84 31.91 -1.18
CA THR A 161 -2.29 31.79 -0.98
C THR A 161 -2.61 30.96 0.26
N LEU A 162 -1.93 29.81 0.46
CA LEU A 162 -2.15 28.95 1.61
C LEU A 162 -1.71 29.61 2.93
N GLU A 163 -0.70 30.48 2.91
CA GLU A 163 -0.28 31.25 4.08
C GLU A 163 -1.31 32.27 4.55
N GLU A 164 -2.04 32.88 3.61
CA GLU A 164 -3.13 33.81 3.88
C GLU A 164 -4.39 33.07 4.33
N GLU A 165 -4.79 32.03 3.58
CA GLU A 165 -6.02 31.29 3.84
C GLU A 165 -5.93 30.43 5.11
N LYS A 166 -4.75 29.97 5.53
CA LYS A 166 -4.55 29.11 6.72
C LYS A 166 -5.51 27.89 6.73
N PRO A 167 -5.45 27.02 5.71
CA PRO A 167 -6.30 25.85 5.64
C PRO A 167 -5.90 24.78 6.66
N ASP A 168 -6.87 23.96 7.06
CA ASP A 168 -6.63 22.77 7.87
C ASP A 168 -6.15 21.60 6.99
N VAL A 169 -6.72 21.48 5.78
CA VAL A 169 -6.36 20.44 4.80
C VAL A 169 -6.19 21.01 3.40
N VAL A 170 -5.11 20.60 2.73
CA VAL A 170 -4.79 20.98 1.35
C VAL A 170 -4.55 19.74 0.52
N VAL A 171 -5.19 19.65 -0.65
CA VAL A 171 -4.87 18.64 -1.67
C VAL A 171 -4.15 19.31 -2.84
N VAL A 172 -3.06 18.70 -3.31
CA VAL A 172 -2.31 19.12 -4.49
C VAL A 172 -2.33 18.00 -5.53
N ASP A 173 -3.15 18.18 -6.57
CA ASP A 173 -3.40 17.21 -7.65
C ASP A 173 -2.90 17.71 -9.02
N SER A 174 -1.68 17.41 -9.46
CA SER A 174 -0.70 16.49 -8.85
C SER A 174 0.67 17.15 -8.65
N ILE A 175 1.51 16.53 -7.82
CA ILE A 175 2.84 17.08 -7.51
C ILE A 175 3.75 17.18 -8.75
N GLN A 176 3.51 16.34 -9.76
CA GLN A 176 4.23 16.36 -11.04
C GLN A 176 4.03 17.66 -11.82
N THR A 177 2.91 18.36 -11.60
CA THR A 177 2.58 19.60 -12.30
C THR A 177 3.09 20.86 -11.61
N MET A 178 3.60 20.72 -10.38
CA MET A 178 4.06 21.85 -9.59
C MET A 178 5.40 22.37 -10.11
N TRP A 179 5.54 23.69 -10.15
CA TRP A 179 6.73 24.36 -10.63
C TRP A 179 7.27 25.37 -9.61
N LEU A 180 8.58 25.32 -9.39
CA LEU A 180 9.36 26.30 -8.64
C LEU A 180 10.37 26.98 -9.56
N ASP A 181 10.29 28.30 -9.64
CA ASP A 181 11.20 29.18 -10.38
C ASP A 181 12.64 29.16 -9.86
N SER A 182 12.83 28.82 -8.58
CA SER A 182 14.14 28.71 -7.92
C SER A 182 14.92 27.45 -8.29
N VAL A 183 14.29 26.50 -9.00
CA VAL A 183 14.91 25.24 -9.40
C VAL A 183 15.13 25.25 -10.91
N ASP A 184 16.39 25.29 -11.33
CA ASP A 184 16.78 25.32 -12.74
C ASP A 184 16.62 23.94 -13.41
N SER A 185 15.37 23.53 -13.60
CA SER A 185 14.99 22.28 -14.27
C SER A 185 13.56 22.36 -14.79
N ALA A 186 13.25 21.58 -15.83
CA ALA A 186 11.93 21.55 -16.42
C ALA A 186 10.85 21.08 -15.42
N PRO A 187 9.61 21.63 -15.49
CA PRO A 187 8.46 21.11 -14.76
C PRO A 187 8.30 19.59 -14.93
N GLY A 188 7.90 18.90 -13.86
CA GLY A 188 7.77 17.44 -13.85
C GLY A 188 9.08 16.65 -13.76
N SER A 189 10.24 17.31 -13.80
CA SER A 189 11.52 16.68 -13.48
C SER A 189 11.57 16.20 -12.03
N VAL A 190 12.42 15.21 -11.76
CA VAL A 190 12.63 14.65 -10.41
C VAL A 190 13.03 15.75 -9.41
N SER A 191 13.88 16.70 -9.84
CA SER A 191 14.33 17.83 -9.02
C SER A 191 13.18 18.78 -8.65
N GLN A 192 12.32 19.15 -9.60
CA GLN A 192 11.11 19.96 -9.34
C GLN A 192 10.18 19.25 -8.34
N VAL A 193 9.89 17.97 -8.57
CA VAL A 193 8.98 17.18 -7.71
C VAL A 193 9.51 17.08 -6.27
N ARG A 194 10.82 16.83 -6.09
CA ARG A 194 11.44 16.79 -4.75
C ARG A 194 11.39 18.15 -4.06
N ALA A 195 11.75 19.21 -4.77
CA ALA A 195 11.73 20.56 -4.21
C ALA A 195 10.31 20.96 -3.79
N ALA A 196 9.31 20.67 -4.63
CA ALA A 196 7.92 20.92 -4.34
C ALA A 196 7.42 20.13 -3.11
N ALA A 197 7.71 18.83 -3.05
CA ALA A 197 7.35 18.00 -1.91
C ALA A 197 8.01 18.48 -0.61
N HIS A 198 9.27 18.92 -0.65
CA HIS A 198 9.96 19.48 0.51
C HIS A 198 9.29 20.77 0.99
N ALA A 199 9.01 21.70 0.08
CA ALA A 199 8.38 22.98 0.40
C ALA A 199 6.97 22.79 1.00
N LEU A 200 6.15 21.92 0.41
CA LEU A 200 4.81 21.59 0.90
C LEU A 200 4.84 20.86 2.26
N THR A 201 5.79 19.96 2.46
CA THR A 201 5.97 19.28 3.75
C THR A 201 6.41 20.28 4.83
N ALA A 202 7.33 21.18 4.52
CA ALA A 202 7.75 22.24 5.44
C ALA A 202 6.60 23.18 5.80
N PHE A 203 5.77 23.55 4.81
CA PHE A 203 4.55 24.32 5.02
C PHE A 203 3.61 23.61 6.00
N ALA A 204 3.30 22.33 5.77
CA ALA A 204 2.45 21.52 6.63
C ALA A 204 2.91 21.56 8.09
N LYS A 205 4.20 21.30 8.32
CA LYS A 205 4.79 21.28 9.67
C LYS A 205 4.79 22.66 10.35
N THR A 206 5.08 23.71 9.59
CA THR A 206 5.22 25.07 10.13
C THR A 206 3.87 25.72 10.42
N ARG A 207 2.86 25.44 9.59
CA ARG A 207 1.53 26.06 9.69
C ARG A 207 0.49 25.18 10.38
N GLY A 208 0.82 23.93 10.69
CA GLY A 208 -0.10 23.00 11.36
C GLY A 208 -1.11 22.33 10.41
N ALA A 209 -1.04 22.59 9.11
CA ALA A 209 -1.95 22.04 8.11
C ALA A 209 -1.61 20.58 7.75
N ALA A 210 -2.62 19.83 7.29
CA ALA A 210 -2.40 18.54 6.64
C ALA A 210 -2.36 18.73 5.11
N VAL A 211 -1.30 18.26 4.46
CA VAL A 211 -1.12 18.36 3.01
C VAL A 211 -1.14 16.97 2.38
N ILE A 212 -2.01 16.78 1.39
CA ILE A 212 -2.13 15.55 0.62
C ILE A 212 -1.63 15.81 -0.80
N LEU A 213 -0.60 15.08 -1.20
CA LEU A 213 0.05 15.16 -2.50
C LEU A 213 -0.41 13.99 -3.37
N VAL A 214 -0.82 14.27 -4.61
CA VAL A 214 -1.10 13.21 -5.58
C VAL A 214 0.14 12.90 -6.38
N GLY A 215 0.48 11.61 -6.48
CA GLY A 215 1.56 11.12 -7.33
C GLY A 215 1.06 10.06 -8.32
N HIS A 216 1.43 10.21 -9.60
CA HIS A 216 1.17 9.23 -10.64
C HIS A 216 2.27 8.16 -10.71
N VAL A 217 1.89 6.88 -10.70
CA VAL A 217 2.83 5.79 -11.02
C VAL A 217 2.88 5.63 -12.54
N THR A 218 4.06 5.77 -13.13
CA THR A 218 4.27 5.49 -14.55
C THR A 218 4.67 4.03 -14.75
N LYS A 219 4.14 3.38 -15.80
CA LYS A 219 4.28 1.93 -16.06
C LYS A 219 5.72 1.44 -16.25
N GLU A 220 6.67 2.35 -16.42
CA GLU A 220 8.08 2.04 -16.67
C GLU A 220 9.01 2.45 -15.52
N GLY A 221 8.47 3.00 -14.41
CA GLY A 221 9.27 3.36 -13.24
C GLY A 221 10.36 4.42 -13.47
N GLN A 222 10.49 5.00 -14.68
CA GLN A 222 11.59 5.88 -15.08
C GLN A 222 11.24 7.36 -15.22
N ILE A 223 9.99 7.79 -15.02
CA ILE A 223 9.67 9.22 -15.01
C ILE A 223 9.04 9.58 -13.66
N ALA A 224 9.82 10.32 -12.86
CA ALA A 224 9.44 11.01 -11.61
C ALA A 224 8.35 10.30 -10.80
N GLY A 225 8.56 9.00 -10.55
CA GLY A 225 7.61 8.19 -9.82
C GLY A 225 7.46 8.69 -8.37
N PRO A 226 6.30 8.44 -7.72
CA PRO A 226 6.06 8.77 -6.32
C PRO A 226 7.14 8.24 -5.36
N ARG A 227 7.86 7.18 -5.74
CA ARG A 227 9.00 6.60 -4.99
C ARG A 227 10.05 7.61 -4.56
N VAL A 228 10.31 8.65 -5.37
CA VAL A 228 11.28 9.69 -5.01
C VAL A 228 10.79 10.52 -3.83
N VAL A 229 9.46 10.66 -3.66
CA VAL A 229 8.83 11.47 -2.62
C VAL A 229 8.47 10.66 -1.38
N GLU A 230 8.36 9.33 -1.49
CA GLU A 230 7.96 8.44 -0.39
C GLU A 230 8.76 8.63 0.89
N HIS A 231 10.07 8.85 0.78
CA HIS A 231 10.92 9.03 1.94
C HIS A 231 10.75 10.42 2.59
N MET A 232 10.28 11.40 1.82
CA MET A 232 10.15 12.82 2.21
C MET A 232 8.86 13.11 2.99
N VAL A 233 7.81 12.34 2.76
CA VAL A 233 6.50 12.52 3.40
C VAL A 233 6.35 11.70 4.69
N ASP A 234 5.33 12.01 5.49
CA ASP A 234 5.04 11.26 6.71
C ASP A 234 4.27 9.96 6.44
N THR A 235 3.33 10.01 5.51
CA THR A 235 2.44 8.88 5.16
C THR A 235 2.45 8.65 3.65
N VAL A 236 2.51 7.40 3.23
CA VAL A 236 2.44 6.97 1.82
C VAL A 236 1.29 6.00 1.69
N LEU A 237 0.32 6.36 0.86
CA LEU A 237 -0.82 5.54 0.50
C LEU A 237 -0.74 5.17 -0.98
N TYR A 238 -1.00 3.91 -1.30
CA TYR A 238 -1.14 3.43 -2.67
C TYR A 238 -2.59 3.09 -2.95
N PHE A 239 -3.13 3.66 -4.02
CA PHE A 239 -4.46 3.34 -4.52
C PHE A 239 -4.34 2.38 -5.70
N GLU A 240 -4.69 1.13 -5.43
CA GLU A 240 -4.46 -0.03 -6.29
C GLU A 240 -5.80 -0.59 -6.77
N GLY A 241 -5.80 -1.24 -7.93
CA GLY A 241 -6.95 -1.99 -8.41
C GLY A 241 -6.71 -2.53 -9.80
N GLU A 242 -7.16 -3.76 -10.02
CA GLU A 242 -6.94 -4.48 -11.27
C GLU A 242 -8.04 -4.14 -12.29
N ARG A 243 -7.66 -4.13 -13.57
CA ARG A 243 -8.61 -3.87 -14.66
C ARG A 243 -9.65 -4.99 -14.70
N GLY A 244 -10.93 -4.63 -14.70
CA GLY A 244 -12.04 -5.59 -14.71
C GLY A 244 -12.60 -5.94 -13.34
N HIS A 245 -11.88 -5.63 -12.25
CA HIS A 245 -12.44 -5.74 -10.90
C HIS A 245 -13.12 -4.42 -10.50
N PRO A 246 -14.30 -4.46 -9.85
CA PRO A 246 -15.02 -3.26 -9.41
C PRO A 246 -14.33 -2.57 -8.22
N PHE A 247 -13.46 -3.30 -7.51
CA PHE A 247 -12.84 -2.85 -6.27
C PHE A 247 -11.54 -2.08 -6.48
N ARG A 248 -11.28 -1.18 -5.54
CA ARG A 248 -10.08 -0.37 -5.41
C ARG A 248 -9.61 -0.42 -3.97
N ILE A 249 -8.32 -0.63 -3.77
CA ILE A 249 -7.72 -0.81 -2.45
C ILE A 249 -6.81 0.38 -2.19
N LEU A 250 -7.06 1.08 -1.09
CA LEU A 250 -6.18 2.11 -0.57
C LEU A 250 -5.31 1.49 0.53
N ARG A 251 -4.01 1.37 0.30
CA ARG A 251 -3.07 0.70 1.19
C ARG A 251 -2.07 1.68 1.78
N ALA A 252 -1.90 1.67 3.09
CA ALA A 252 -0.83 2.42 3.75
C ALA A 252 0.49 1.64 3.66
N VAL A 253 1.46 2.13 2.89
CA VAL A 253 2.81 1.51 2.83
C VAL A 253 3.75 2.13 3.86
N LYS A 254 3.52 3.40 4.18
CA LYS A 254 4.23 4.13 5.24
C LYS A 254 3.22 4.94 6.01
N ASN A 255 3.21 4.85 7.33
CA ASN A 255 2.36 5.72 8.16
C ASN A 255 3.10 6.04 9.47
N ARG A 256 3.65 7.26 9.59
CA ARG A 256 4.28 7.70 10.85
C ARG A 256 3.29 7.91 11.99
N PHE A 257 1.99 7.95 11.68
CA PHE A 257 0.91 8.24 12.61
C PHE A 257 -0.04 7.06 12.76
N GLY A 258 0.29 5.87 12.29
CA GLY A 258 -0.63 4.74 12.30
C GLY A 258 0.07 3.45 11.93
N PRO A 259 -0.66 2.34 11.82
CA PRO A 259 -0.07 1.10 11.36
C PRO A 259 0.30 1.23 9.87
N SER A 260 1.42 0.63 9.49
CA SER A 260 1.66 0.29 8.09
C SER A 260 0.78 -0.90 7.71
N ASP A 261 0.60 -1.09 6.40
CA ASP A 261 -0.09 -2.23 5.78
C ASP A 261 -1.61 -2.28 6.00
N GLU A 262 -2.20 -1.26 6.63
CA GLU A 262 -3.66 -1.08 6.68
C GLU A 262 -4.24 -0.87 5.28
N ILE A 263 -5.42 -1.45 5.07
CA ILE A 263 -6.16 -1.33 3.81
C ILE A 263 -7.58 -0.78 4.00
N GLY A 264 -7.95 0.08 3.06
CA GLY A 264 -9.30 0.60 2.85
C GLY A 264 -9.84 0.07 1.53
N VAL A 265 -11.02 -0.54 1.53
CA VAL A 265 -11.62 -1.11 0.31
C VAL A 265 -12.75 -0.23 -0.18
N PHE A 266 -12.72 0.08 -1.47
CA PHE A 266 -13.70 0.93 -2.14
C PHE A 266 -14.21 0.26 -3.42
N GLU A 267 -15.42 0.60 -3.82
CA GLU A 267 -16.02 0.20 -5.08
C GLU A 267 -16.29 1.43 -5.94
N MET A 268 -15.92 1.39 -7.22
CA MET A 268 -16.24 2.47 -8.14
C MET A 268 -17.69 2.33 -8.64
N THR A 269 -18.56 3.23 -8.21
CA THR A 269 -19.97 3.29 -8.61
C THR A 269 -20.23 4.48 -9.54
N ALA A 270 -21.44 4.57 -10.10
CA ALA A 270 -21.86 5.74 -10.88
C ALA A 270 -21.82 7.06 -10.06
N ARG A 271 -21.92 6.97 -8.73
CA ARG A 271 -21.86 8.11 -7.80
C ARG A 271 -20.46 8.37 -7.23
N GLY A 272 -19.44 7.69 -7.73
CA GLY A 272 -18.06 7.76 -7.22
C GLY A 272 -17.66 6.55 -6.39
N LEU A 273 -16.64 6.71 -5.56
CA LEU A 273 -16.10 5.64 -4.73
C LEU A 273 -16.98 5.45 -3.48
N ALA A 274 -17.54 4.25 -3.33
CA ALA A 274 -18.28 3.82 -2.15
C ALA A 274 -17.37 2.96 -1.26
N GLN A 275 -17.40 3.19 0.06
CA GLN A 275 -16.62 2.36 1.00
C GLN A 275 -17.24 0.97 1.14
N VAL A 276 -16.40 -0.06 1.19
CA VAL A 276 -16.79 -1.46 1.39
C VAL A 276 -16.38 -1.88 2.79
N SER A 277 -17.34 -1.93 3.72
CA SER A 277 -17.07 -2.26 5.12
C SER A 277 -16.75 -3.75 5.34
N ASN A 278 -17.39 -4.63 4.56
CA ASN A 278 -17.19 -6.08 4.61
C ASN A 278 -16.74 -6.63 3.25
N PRO A 279 -15.44 -6.51 2.92
CA PRO A 279 -14.92 -6.97 1.64
C PRO A 279 -15.01 -8.51 1.49
N SER A 280 -14.80 -9.25 2.57
CA SER A 280 -14.86 -10.71 2.55
C SER A 280 -16.23 -11.28 2.18
N ALA A 281 -17.33 -10.62 2.58
CA ALA A 281 -18.66 -11.05 2.15
C ALA A 281 -18.85 -10.96 0.63
N LEU A 282 -18.22 -9.98 -0.03
CA LEU A 282 -18.32 -9.81 -1.47
C LEU A 282 -17.50 -10.85 -2.24
N PHE A 283 -16.30 -11.17 -1.75
CA PHE A 283 -15.42 -12.18 -2.35
C PHE A 283 -15.93 -13.61 -2.19
N LEU A 284 -16.82 -13.84 -1.21
CA LEU A 284 -17.39 -15.15 -0.90
C LEU A 284 -18.85 -15.27 -1.36
N SER A 285 -19.27 -14.47 -2.33
CA SER A 285 -20.68 -14.41 -2.78
C SER A 285 -21.15 -15.68 -3.49
N GLU A 286 -20.25 -16.56 -3.96
CA GLU A 286 -20.55 -17.85 -4.59
C GLU A 286 -20.46 -19.07 -3.64
N ARG A 287 -20.65 -18.86 -2.32
CA ARG A 287 -20.62 -19.88 -1.24
C ARG A 287 -21.45 -21.16 -1.42
N GLY A 288 -22.26 -21.27 -2.47
CA GLY A 288 -23.26 -22.32 -2.64
C GLY A 288 -22.80 -23.62 -3.31
N ARG A 289 -21.59 -23.67 -3.90
CA ARG A 289 -21.10 -24.88 -4.59
C ARG A 289 -19.69 -25.24 -4.15
N ALA A 290 -19.59 -26.33 -3.38
CA ALA A 290 -18.31 -26.98 -3.13
C ALA A 290 -17.71 -27.41 -4.48
N SER A 291 -16.61 -26.78 -4.88
CA SER A 291 -15.90 -27.10 -6.12
C SER A 291 -14.51 -27.63 -5.77
N PRO A 292 -14.05 -28.72 -6.42
CA PRO A 292 -12.66 -29.12 -6.35
C PRO A 292 -11.73 -27.97 -6.73
N GLY A 293 -10.64 -27.84 -5.97
CA GLY A 293 -9.65 -26.79 -6.18
C GLY A 293 -9.97 -25.46 -5.51
N THR A 294 -11.11 -25.31 -4.83
CA THR A 294 -11.50 -24.06 -4.18
C THR A 294 -11.36 -24.14 -2.67
N VAL A 295 -10.61 -23.19 -2.08
CA VAL A 295 -10.37 -23.10 -0.62
C VAL A 295 -10.45 -21.66 -0.15
N VAL A 296 -11.03 -21.42 1.02
CA VAL A 296 -11.06 -20.09 1.64
C VAL A 296 -9.84 -19.91 2.54
N PHE A 297 -8.96 -18.98 2.16
CA PHE A 297 -7.82 -18.55 2.97
C PHE A 297 -8.25 -17.47 3.97
N ALA A 298 -7.93 -17.67 5.25
CA ALA A 298 -8.09 -16.64 6.27
C ALA A 298 -6.80 -15.82 6.41
N GLY A 299 -6.69 -14.76 5.61
CA GLY A 299 -5.54 -13.85 5.56
C GLY A 299 -5.63 -12.68 6.54
N VAL A 300 -4.50 -12.00 6.73
CA VAL A 300 -4.44 -10.69 7.40
C VAL A 300 -3.60 -9.72 6.58
N GLU A 301 -4.18 -8.56 6.30
CA GLU A 301 -3.52 -7.46 5.62
C GLU A 301 -3.31 -6.30 6.62
N GLY A 302 -2.07 -6.10 7.08
CA GLY A 302 -1.79 -5.20 8.20
C GLY A 302 -2.42 -5.71 9.49
N THR A 303 -3.46 -5.05 9.99
CA THR A 303 -4.28 -5.59 11.10
C THR A 303 -5.65 -6.09 10.68
N ARG A 304 -6.02 -5.94 9.40
CA ARG A 304 -7.34 -6.30 8.91
C ARG A 304 -7.40 -7.78 8.51
N PRO A 305 -8.20 -8.61 9.19
CA PRO A 305 -8.48 -9.96 8.70
C PRO A 305 -9.28 -9.88 7.40
N LEU A 306 -8.89 -10.70 6.43
CA LEU A 306 -9.54 -10.77 5.12
C LEU A 306 -9.62 -12.24 4.71
N LEU A 307 -10.85 -12.73 4.52
CA LEU A 307 -11.08 -14.01 3.86
C LEU A 307 -11.04 -13.83 2.35
N VAL A 308 -10.27 -14.69 1.70
CA VAL A 308 -10.04 -14.69 0.25
C VAL A 308 -10.13 -16.10 -0.28
N GLU A 309 -10.81 -16.29 -1.40
CA GLU A 309 -10.88 -17.59 -2.06
C GLU A 309 -9.63 -17.84 -2.91
N ILE A 310 -9.01 -19.00 -2.73
CA ILE A 310 -7.91 -19.51 -3.52
C ILE A 310 -8.44 -20.64 -4.40
N GLN A 311 -8.19 -20.53 -5.69
CA GLN A 311 -8.62 -21.47 -6.70
C GLN A 311 -7.40 -22.12 -7.34
N ALA A 312 -7.40 -23.44 -7.43
CA ALA A 312 -6.41 -24.24 -8.11
C ALA A 312 -7.07 -25.09 -9.18
N LEU A 313 -6.40 -25.25 -10.32
CA LEU A 313 -6.78 -26.21 -11.35
C LEU A 313 -5.54 -27.03 -11.71
N VAL A 314 -5.68 -28.34 -11.61
CA VAL A 314 -4.63 -29.31 -11.94
C VAL A 314 -5.07 -30.10 -13.16
N GLY A 315 -4.35 -29.92 -14.27
CA GLY A 315 -4.67 -30.54 -15.55
C GLY A 315 -3.59 -31.50 -16.04
N SER A 316 -3.92 -32.29 -17.06
CA SER A 316 -2.93 -33.09 -17.80
C SER A 316 -2.01 -32.17 -18.60
N ALA A 317 -0.69 -32.33 -18.46
CA ALA A 317 0.27 -31.57 -19.24
C ALA A 317 0.35 -32.08 -20.69
N ALA A 318 0.45 -31.16 -21.65
CA ALA A 318 0.80 -31.48 -23.03
C ALA A 318 2.28 -31.94 -23.13
N PRO A 319 2.71 -32.60 -24.22
CA PRO A 319 4.11 -32.99 -24.39
C PRO A 319 5.04 -31.79 -24.27
N GLY A 320 5.93 -31.81 -23.28
CA GLY A 320 6.85 -30.70 -22.99
C GLY A 320 6.98 -30.43 -21.49
N SER A 321 7.36 -29.20 -21.14
CA SER A 321 7.40 -28.75 -19.75
C SER A 321 5.98 -28.43 -19.26
N PRO A 322 5.57 -28.88 -18.06
CA PRO A 322 4.27 -28.57 -17.50
C PRO A 322 4.11 -27.07 -17.28
N ARG A 323 2.93 -26.55 -17.58
CA ARG A 323 2.60 -25.14 -17.43
C ARG A 323 2.27 -24.82 -15.97
N ARG A 324 2.86 -23.74 -15.46
CA ARG A 324 2.56 -23.19 -14.13
C ARG A 324 2.17 -21.72 -14.29
N ALA A 325 0.91 -21.40 -14.00
CA ALA A 325 0.39 -20.04 -14.10
C ALA A 325 -0.22 -19.61 -12.77
N VAL A 326 0.12 -18.40 -12.33
CA VAL A 326 -0.32 -17.85 -11.04
C VAL A 326 -0.86 -16.44 -11.25
N VAL A 327 -2.03 -16.17 -10.69
CA VAL A 327 -2.65 -14.83 -10.63
C VAL A 327 -2.92 -14.50 -9.17
N GLY A 328 -2.42 -13.35 -8.71
CA GLY A 328 -2.64 -12.87 -7.34
C GLY A 328 -1.73 -13.48 -6.26
N TRP A 329 -0.76 -14.32 -6.63
CA TRP A 329 0.24 -14.88 -5.69
C TRP A 329 1.64 -15.02 -6.31
N ASP A 330 2.61 -15.49 -5.53
CA ASP A 330 4.01 -15.65 -5.95
C ASP A 330 4.28 -17.01 -6.61
N SER A 331 4.89 -16.97 -7.80
CA SER A 331 5.21 -18.18 -8.58
C SER A 331 6.35 -19.01 -7.97
N GLY A 332 7.30 -18.36 -7.29
CA GLY A 332 8.38 -19.02 -6.57
C GLY A 332 7.85 -19.85 -5.38
N ARG A 333 6.92 -19.28 -4.60
CA ARG A 333 6.23 -19.96 -3.51
C ARG A 333 5.41 -21.15 -4.01
N LEU A 334 4.67 -21.01 -5.12
CA LEU A 334 3.99 -22.16 -5.73
C LEU A 334 4.98 -23.29 -6.05
N ALA A 335 6.13 -22.98 -6.67
CA ALA A 335 7.14 -23.98 -7.00
C ALA A 335 7.68 -24.70 -5.74
N MET A 336 7.87 -23.97 -4.64
CA MET A 336 8.27 -24.56 -3.35
C MET A 336 7.19 -25.50 -2.79
N ILE A 337 5.92 -25.07 -2.79
CA ILE A 337 4.81 -25.91 -2.29
C ILE A 337 4.69 -27.21 -3.08
N LEU A 338 4.77 -27.14 -4.41
CA LEU A 338 4.77 -28.34 -5.27
C LEU A 338 5.93 -29.28 -4.92
N ALA A 339 7.14 -28.74 -4.73
CA ALA A 339 8.31 -29.55 -4.37
C ALA A 339 8.15 -30.23 -2.99
N VAL A 340 7.57 -29.54 -2.00
CA VAL A 340 7.32 -30.12 -0.67
C VAL A 340 6.24 -31.21 -0.73
N LEU A 341 5.13 -30.97 -1.45
CA LEU A 341 4.06 -31.97 -1.65
C LEU A 341 4.60 -33.25 -2.30
N GLU A 342 5.47 -33.12 -3.31
CA GLU A 342 6.06 -34.27 -3.99
C GLU A 342 7.09 -34.99 -3.10
N ALA A 343 8.07 -34.26 -2.54
CA ALA A 343 9.18 -34.86 -1.81
C ALA A 343 8.82 -35.37 -0.40
N ARG A 344 7.78 -34.83 0.24
CA ARG A 344 7.40 -35.18 1.62
C ARG A 344 6.10 -35.96 1.71
N CYS A 345 5.16 -35.74 0.80
CA CYS A 345 3.84 -36.36 0.85
C CYS A 345 3.59 -37.35 -0.31
N GLY A 346 4.52 -37.49 -1.25
CA GLY A 346 4.40 -38.42 -2.37
C GLY A 346 3.34 -38.03 -3.40
N VAL A 347 2.90 -36.77 -3.41
CA VAL A 347 1.85 -36.29 -4.33
C VAL A 347 2.48 -35.90 -5.66
N ALA A 348 2.29 -36.73 -6.68
CA ALA A 348 2.89 -36.57 -7.99
C ALA A 348 2.21 -35.46 -8.83
N LEU A 349 2.60 -34.21 -8.62
CA LEU A 349 2.17 -33.04 -9.41
C LEU A 349 3.24 -32.54 -10.39
N GLY A 350 4.47 -33.05 -10.32
CA GLY A 350 5.60 -32.59 -11.11
C GLY A 350 5.38 -32.60 -12.62
N GLY A 351 4.58 -33.55 -13.13
CA GLY A 351 4.23 -33.69 -14.56
C GLY A 351 2.86 -33.13 -14.96
N ARG A 352 2.21 -32.33 -14.10
CA ARG A 352 0.87 -31.79 -14.35
C ARG A 352 0.90 -30.29 -14.59
N ASP A 353 -0.04 -29.80 -15.38
CA ASP A 353 -0.28 -28.36 -15.52
C ASP A 353 -0.97 -27.86 -14.25
N VAL A 354 -0.50 -26.74 -13.72
CA VAL A 354 -1.01 -26.12 -12.49
C VAL A 354 -1.35 -24.66 -12.76
N TYR A 355 -2.61 -24.32 -12.53
CA TYR A 355 -3.11 -22.95 -12.57
C TYR A 355 -3.58 -22.57 -11.17
N LEU A 356 -3.18 -21.40 -10.70
CA LEU A 356 -3.60 -20.88 -9.41
C LEU A 356 -4.12 -19.44 -9.57
N ASN A 357 -5.25 -19.16 -8.95
CA ASN A 357 -5.88 -17.85 -8.97
C ASN A 357 -6.34 -17.46 -7.56
N VAL A 358 -6.05 -16.22 -7.17
CA VAL A 358 -6.64 -15.60 -5.98
C VAL A 358 -7.88 -14.83 -6.43
N ALA A 359 -9.05 -15.24 -5.94
CA ALA A 359 -10.31 -14.64 -6.35
C ALA A 359 -10.40 -13.15 -5.95
N GLY A 360 -11.18 -12.39 -6.71
CA GLY A 360 -11.43 -10.98 -6.43
C GLY A 360 -10.34 -10.01 -6.88
N GLY A 361 -9.31 -10.47 -7.61
CA GLY A 361 -8.21 -9.63 -8.11
C GLY A 361 -7.27 -9.15 -7.00
N LEU A 362 -7.27 -9.88 -5.88
CA LEU A 362 -6.42 -9.59 -4.73
C LEU A 362 -5.02 -10.17 -4.94
N ARG A 363 -4.03 -9.49 -4.35
CA ARG A 363 -2.69 -10.02 -4.23
C ARG A 363 -2.45 -10.41 -2.79
N VAL A 364 -2.19 -11.69 -2.56
CA VAL A 364 -1.83 -12.22 -1.25
C VAL A 364 -0.31 -12.34 -1.20
N SER A 365 0.34 -11.77 -0.18
CA SER A 365 1.78 -11.89 0.04
C SER A 365 2.13 -12.64 1.32
N GLU A 366 1.11 -13.04 2.08
CA GLU A 366 1.27 -13.58 3.42
C GLU A 366 1.74 -15.05 3.41
N PRO A 367 2.75 -15.43 4.23
CA PRO A 367 3.19 -16.82 4.34
C PRO A 367 2.10 -17.82 4.77
N ALA A 368 1.12 -17.38 5.56
CA ALA A 368 0.03 -18.25 6.00
C ALA A 368 -0.87 -18.75 4.86
N ALA A 369 -0.74 -18.21 3.64
CA ALA A 369 -1.47 -18.69 2.48
C ALA A 369 -0.97 -20.06 1.99
N ASP A 370 0.22 -20.50 2.42
CA ASP A 370 0.83 -21.76 1.97
C ASP A 370 -0.08 -22.96 2.17
N LEU A 371 -0.63 -23.10 3.38
CA LEU A 371 -1.51 -24.21 3.71
C LEU A 371 -2.80 -24.20 2.89
N ALA A 372 -3.37 -23.02 2.65
CA ALA A 372 -4.59 -22.87 1.86
C ALA A 372 -4.35 -23.25 0.40
N VAL A 373 -3.17 -22.92 -0.15
CA VAL A 373 -2.83 -23.29 -1.52
C VAL A 373 -2.49 -24.76 -1.63
N ALA A 374 -1.77 -25.33 -0.67
CA ALA A 374 -1.56 -26.77 -0.66
C ALA A 374 -2.90 -27.53 -0.59
N ALA A 375 -3.84 -27.08 0.25
CA ALA A 375 -5.20 -27.64 0.31
C ALA A 375 -5.95 -27.50 -1.02
N ALA A 376 -5.87 -26.35 -1.69
CA ALA A 376 -6.49 -26.13 -3.00
C ALA A 376 -5.88 -27.05 -4.07
N LEU A 377 -4.56 -27.19 -4.12
CA LEU A 377 -3.87 -28.09 -5.05
C LEU A 377 -4.23 -29.55 -4.82
N LEU A 378 -4.30 -29.99 -3.56
CA LEU A 378 -4.73 -31.35 -3.20
C LEU A 378 -6.18 -31.60 -3.59
N SER A 379 -7.06 -30.64 -3.29
CA SER A 379 -8.47 -30.67 -3.68
C SER A 379 -8.65 -30.80 -5.19
N ALA A 380 -7.92 -30.00 -5.98
CA ALA A 380 -7.96 -30.05 -7.44
C ALA A 380 -7.37 -31.35 -8.00
N ALA A 381 -6.27 -31.84 -7.43
CA ALA A 381 -5.60 -33.05 -7.91
C ALA A 381 -6.41 -34.32 -7.67
N GLN A 382 -7.23 -34.33 -6.62
CA GLN A 382 -8.10 -35.44 -6.21
C GLN A 382 -9.54 -35.31 -6.72
N ASP A 383 -9.88 -34.19 -7.36
CA ASP A 383 -11.24 -33.85 -7.79
C ASP A 383 -12.27 -33.90 -6.62
N ARG A 384 -11.83 -33.50 -5.41
CA ARG A 384 -12.63 -33.52 -4.18
C ARG A 384 -12.68 -32.14 -3.54
N ALA A 385 -13.88 -31.56 -3.42
CA ALA A 385 -14.08 -30.27 -2.78
C ALA A 385 -13.88 -30.34 -1.26
N LEU A 386 -13.36 -29.26 -0.67
CA LEU A 386 -13.37 -29.07 0.78
C LEU A 386 -14.79 -28.72 1.27
N GLU A 387 -15.04 -28.88 2.57
CA GLU A 387 -16.28 -28.44 3.20
C GLU A 387 -16.48 -26.92 3.02
N PRO A 388 -17.66 -26.46 2.55
CA PRO A 388 -17.93 -25.04 2.22
C PRO A 388 -17.69 -24.03 3.36
N ASP A 389 -17.75 -24.48 4.62
CA ASP A 389 -17.59 -23.64 5.82
C ASP A 389 -16.22 -23.80 6.49
N THR A 390 -15.21 -24.24 5.73
CA THR A 390 -13.83 -24.38 6.18
C THR A 390 -12.94 -23.23 5.71
N VAL A 391 -12.24 -22.58 6.65
CA VAL A 391 -11.11 -21.71 6.35
C VAL A 391 -9.77 -22.41 6.58
N VAL A 392 -8.75 -22.02 5.84
CA VAL A 392 -7.40 -22.61 5.95
C VAL A 392 -6.37 -21.51 6.09
N PHE A 393 -5.38 -21.69 6.96
CA PHE A 393 -4.19 -20.84 7.04
C PHE A 393 -3.04 -21.55 7.76
N GLY A 394 -1.82 -21.24 7.39
CA GLY A 394 -0.58 -21.79 7.96
C GLY A 394 0.59 -21.66 6.99
N GLU A 395 1.79 -21.43 7.51
CA GLU A 395 3.01 -21.37 6.70
C GLU A 395 3.61 -22.77 6.57
N ILE A 396 4.06 -23.14 5.37
CA ILE A 396 4.68 -24.45 5.13
C ILE A 396 6.20 -24.29 5.09
N SER A 397 6.91 -25.06 5.92
CA SER A 397 8.37 -25.16 5.83
C SER A 397 8.80 -26.17 4.75
N LEU A 398 10.05 -26.08 4.29
CA LEU A 398 10.65 -27.09 3.39
C LEU A 398 10.75 -28.49 4.00
N SER A 399 10.61 -28.61 5.33
CA SER A 399 10.54 -29.92 6.01
C SER A 399 9.14 -30.54 5.92
N GLY A 400 8.14 -29.80 5.43
CA GLY A 400 6.74 -30.19 5.43
C GLY A 400 5.98 -29.80 6.71
N ALA A 401 6.63 -29.19 7.69
CA ALA A 401 5.97 -28.78 8.92
C ALA A 401 5.12 -27.51 8.70
N VAL A 402 3.98 -27.43 9.39
CA VAL A 402 3.09 -26.26 9.35
C VAL A 402 3.41 -25.35 10.54
N ARG A 403 3.87 -24.15 10.24
CA ARG A 403 4.30 -23.15 11.22
C ARG A 403 3.14 -22.25 11.65
N PRO A 404 3.20 -21.69 12.88
CA PRO A 404 2.17 -20.80 13.39
C PRO A 404 2.04 -19.52 12.55
N ALA A 405 0.81 -19.11 12.27
CA ALA A 405 0.52 -17.82 11.67
C ALA A 405 0.28 -16.76 12.77
N PRO A 406 0.68 -15.49 12.56
CA PRO A 406 0.34 -14.41 13.48
C PRO A 406 -1.18 -14.14 13.50
N GLN A 407 -1.65 -13.48 14.57
CA GLN A 407 -3.03 -12.97 14.68
C GLN A 407 -4.13 -14.03 14.48
N THR A 408 -3.87 -15.29 14.86
CA THR A 408 -4.83 -16.41 14.77
C THR A 408 -6.22 -16.08 15.31
N ASP A 409 -6.30 -15.46 16.49
CA ASP A 409 -7.59 -15.12 17.12
C ASP A 409 -8.40 -14.10 16.30
N THR A 410 -7.73 -13.22 15.57
CA THR A 410 -8.37 -12.23 14.69
C THR A 410 -8.87 -12.89 13.41
N ARG A 411 -8.08 -13.81 12.82
CA ARG A 411 -8.49 -14.62 11.67
C ARG A 411 -9.75 -15.42 11.98
N LEU A 412 -9.76 -16.14 13.11
CA LEU A 412 -10.89 -16.99 13.52
C LEU A 412 -12.14 -16.18 13.84
N ARG A 413 -12.02 -15.02 14.51
CA ARG A 413 -13.18 -14.17 14.80
C ARG A 413 -13.84 -13.62 13.54
N GLU A 414 -13.05 -13.21 12.55
CA GLU A 414 -13.61 -12.72 11.28
C GLU A 414 -14.25 -13.86 10.49
N ALA A 415 -13.61 -15.04 10.47
CA ALA A 415 -14.18 -16.24 9.88
C ALA A 415 -15.54 -16.61 10.50
N ALA A 416 -15.62 -16.65 11.84
CA ALA A 416 -16.86 -16.91 12.56
C ALA A 416 -17.95 -15.87 12.28
N LYS A 417 -17.60 -14.58 12.25
CA LYS A 417 -18.53 -13.48 11.93
C LYS A 417 -19.12 -13.62 10.53
N LEU A 418 -18.35 -14.21 9.61
CA LEU A 418 -18.75 -14.49 8.24
C LEU A 418 -19.42 -15.86 8.09
N GLY A 419 -19.69 -16.58 9.17
CA GLY A 419 -20.43 -17.85 9.17
C GLY A 419 -19.61 -19.10 8.91
N PHE A 420 -18.27 -19.01 8.92
CA PHE A 420 -17.42 -20.21 8.87
C PHE A 420 -17.39 -20.86 10.25
N ASN A 421 -17.51 -22.19 10.28
CA ASN A 421 -17.57 -22.97 11.51
C ASN A 421 -16.34 -23.86 11.71
N VAL A 422 -15.54 -24.06 10.66
CA VAL A 422 -14.38 -24.96 10.67
C VAL A 422 -13.12 -24.21 10.24
N ALA A 423 -11.98 -24.48 10.89
CA ALA A 423 -10.68 -23.96 10.50
C ALA A 423 -9.62 -25.08 10.46
N LEU A 424 -8.85 -25.16 9.38
CA LEU A 424 -7.60 -25.91 9.32
C LEU A 424 -6.44 -24.93 9.63
N ALA A 425 -5.80 -25.12 10.78
CA ALA A 425 -4.83 -24.18 11.33
C ALA A 425 -3.58 -24.89 11.89
N PRO A 426 -2.46 -24.19 12.09
CA PRO A 426 -1.24 -24.78 12.64
C PRO A 426 -1.46 -25.33 14.05
N SER A 427 -0.74 -26.38 14.44
CA SER A 427 -0.95 -27.04 15.75
C SER A 427 -0.72 -26.16 16.98
N GLN A 428 0.15 -25.17 16.89
CA GLN A 428 0.47 -24.24 17.98
C GLN A 428 -0.52 -23.05 18.08
N VAL A 429 -1.81 -23.29 17.88
CA VAL A 429 -2.85 -22.32 18.24
C VAL A 429 -3.01 -22.32 19.76
N LYS A 430 -2.75 -21.20 20.43
CA LYS A 430 -3.04 -21.06 21.87
C LYS A 430 -4.54 -21.34 22.10
N PRO A 431 -4.92 -22.25 23.01
CA PRO A 431 -6.31 -22.42 23.40
C PRO A 431 -6.74 -21.14 24.14
N GLY A 432 -7.59 -20.32 23.52
CA GLY A 432 -7.99 -19.03 24.11
C GLY A 432 -8.98 -18.18 23.30
N ALA A 433 -9.23 -18.46 22.03
CA ALA A 433 -10.24 -17.72 21.26
C ALA A 433 -11.63 -18.37 21.36
N ASN A 434 -12.53 -17.78 22.15
CA ASN A 434 -13.98 -17.93 22.04
C ASN A 434 -14.47 -17.44 20.66
N SER A 435 -14.07 -18.11 19.58
CA SER A 435 -14.55 -17.83 18.22
C SER A 435 -15.80 -18.63 17.86
N GLY A 436 -16.11 -19.70 18.62
CA GLY A 436 -17.22 -20.62 18.30
C GLY A 436 -16.91 -21.57 17.14
N MET A 437 -15.69 -21.55 16.59
CA MET A 437 -15.27 -22.41 15.47
C MET A 437 -14.59 -23.70 15.96
N THR A 438 -14.78 -24.78 15.21
CA THR A 438 -14.04 -26.03 15.32
C THR A 438 -12.68 -25.88 14.64
N VAL A 439 -11.58 -25.96 15.39
CA VAL A 439 -10.22 -25.82 14.86
C VAL A 439 -9.54 -27.18 14.75
N HIS A 440 -9.26 -27.62 13.53
CA HIS A 440 -8.46 -28.79 13.24
C HIS A 440 -6.99 -28.41 13.10
N ARG A 441 -6.16 -29.00 13.96
CA ARG A 441 -4.74 -28.74 14.06
C ARG A 441 -3.99 -29.55 13.02
N ILE A 442 -3.24 -28.86 12.17
CA ILE A 442 -2.35 -29.45 11.18
C ILE A 442 -0.91 -29.22 11.66
N GLU A 443 -0.19 -30.31 11.94
CA GLU A 443 1.23 -30.28 12.36
C GLU A 443 2.17 -30.24 11.16
N ASP A 444 1.84 -31.00 10.13
CA ASP A 444 2.60 -31.10 8.90
C ASP A 444 1.69 -31.36 7.70
N LEU A 445 2.28 -31.26 6.52
CA LEU A 445 1.59 -31.40 5.25
C LEU A 445 1.07 -32.82 5.01
N SER A 446 1.75 -33.83 5.57
CA SER A 446 1.30 -35.21 5.52
C SER A 446 0.01 -35.41 6.30
N GLY A 447 -0.16 -34.75 7.45
CA GLY A 447 -1.40 -34.72 8.21
C GLY A 447 -2.54 -34.02 7.48
N LEU A 448 -2.26 -32.97 6.70
CA LEU A 448 -3.25 -32.37 5.80
C LEU A 448 -3.68 -33.37 4.71
N VAL A 449 -2.70 -34.02 4.07
CA VAL A 449 -2.94 -35.00 3.01
C VAL A 449 -3.77 -36.18 3.53
N ALA A 450 -3.37 -36.77 4.66
CA ALA A 450 -4.13 -37.82 5.33
C ALA A 450 -5.55 -37.36 5.66
N ARG A 451 -5.75 -36.13 6.14
CA ARG A 451 -7.10 -35.63 6.42
C ARG A 451 -7.98 -35.49 5.18
N LEU A 452 -7.41 -35.04 4.06
CA LEU A 452 -8.18 -34.85 2.82
C LEU A 452 -8.39 -36.17 2.05
N LEU A 453 -7.46 -37.12 2.18
CA LEU A 453 -7.54 -38.46 1.59
C LEU A 453 -8.34 -39.43 2.47
N ASP A 454 -8.02 -39.54 3.75
CA ASP A 454 -8.61 -40.46 4.74
C ASP A 454 -9.89 -39.94 5.39
N ALA A 455 -10.53 -38.90 4.86
CA ALA A 455 -11.94 -38.60 5.17
C ALA A 455 -12.91 -39.67 4.61
N GLU A 456 -12.43 -40.91 4.53
CA GLU A 456 -13.11 -42.19 4.33
C GLU A 456 -12.86 -43.04 5.60
N ALA A 457 -13.62 -42.79 6.65
CA ALA A 457 -13.98 -43.77 7.67
C ALA A 457 -15.31 -43.36 8.33
#